data_AF-A0A2E6XT48-F1
#
_entry.id   AF-A0A2E6XT48-F1
#
_cell.length_a   1.000
_cell.length_b   1.000
_cell.length_c   1.000
_cell.angle_alpha   90.00
_cell.angle_beta   90.00
_cell.angle_gamma   90.00
#
_symmetry.space_group_name_H-M   'P 1'
#
loop_
_entity.id
_entity.type
_entity.pdbx_description
1 polymer ?
#
loop_
_entity_poly.entity_id
_entity_poly.type
_entity_poly.pdbx_seq_one_letter_code
_entity_poly.pdbx_strand_id
1 'polypeptide(L)'
;MFSTVLAHGVGGRSDLPVPEWQAAWGAAVALVLSFAALGLLWHHPRLRSMSAGLRVGSSAEGAVRFLVGVFRAVVLVVFLVVLAAGLVGADDAVSNASPVSVYVIFWVGVPVASVLLGPVWRAVSPWEALGRLVSGSSGREAPGWLTSGWAALVPVSIFHWLELAYHDGASPRVIGWFGLAYTVGLMLMSRRWGWEEVRRAEGFGVLFDALASLSPVRWDGSGRLYVRPPFVGVAETAPSSSLLAVLLAALGGTAFDGFSRTRVWGDLMAGRANWEATVVSTVGLVWVVALVGLAYHLACRSGGRITGDPGFATRFGTSLIPILVGYDLAHYFSLLLLEGQAFVAQASDPLGRGWDLFGTVDNAVNWTLISTAAVGWVQLGSIVVGHLVAVVVAHDRAVEEWRPAVALRSQYPMLGVMIAYTVFALVLIAG
;
A
#
# COMPACT_ATOMS: atom_id res chain seq x y z
N MET A 1 15.69 28.79 25.63
CA MET A 1 14.48 28.03 25.28
C MET A 1 14.78 27.33 23.97
N PHE A 2 15.08 26.04 24.04
CA PHE A 2 15.43 25.24 22.86
C PHE A 2 14.14 24.88 22.13
N SER A 3 13.99 25.35 20.90
CA SER A 3 12.92 24.94 20.00
C SER A 3 13.11 23.47 19.67
N THR A 4 12.31 22.61 20.30
CA THR A 4 12.10 21.23 19.85
C THR A 4 11.44 21.29 18.49
N VAL A 5 12.25 21.17 17.43
CA VAL A 5 11.79 20.70 16.13
C VAL A 5 11.39 19.24 16.35
N LEU A 6 10.14 19.02 16.74
CA LEU A 6 9.46 17.74 16.60
C LEU A 6 9.28 17.54 15.09
N ALA A 7 10.36 17.11 14.43
CA ALA A 7 10.26 16.45 13.17
C ALA A 7 9.28 15.30 13.38
N HIS A 8 8.15 15.37 12.71
CA HIS A 8 7.26 14.22 12.61
C HIS A 8 8.12 13.04 12.17
N GLY A 9 8.01 11.90 12.87
CA GLY A 9 8.46 10.64 12.30
C GLY A 9 7.86 10.50 10.90
N VAL A 10 8.56 9.84 9.99
CA VAL A 10 8.28 9.79 8.53
C VAL A 10 8.97 10.89 7.70
N GLY A 11 10.31 10.92 7.75
CA GLY A 11 11.15 11.65 6.79
C GLY A 11 12.41 10.86 6.42
N GLY A 12 12.38 10.16 5.28
CA GLY A 12 13.55 9.45 4.76
C GLY A 12 14.66 10.42 4.32
N ARG A 13 15.93 10.01 4.48
CA ARG A 13 17.09 10.75 3.95
C ARG A 13 17.23 10.44 2.46
N SER A 14 16.79 11.33 1.57
CA SER A 14 16.97 11.16 0.13
C SER A 14 17.70 12.35 -0.48
N ASP A 15 18.85 12.07 -1.10
CA ASP A 15 19.40 12.86 -2.19
C ASP A 15 19.30 11.97 -3.43
N LEU A 16 18.63 12.42 -4.49
CA LEU A 16 18.64 11.67 -5.74
C LEU A 16 20.10 11.50 -6.20
N PRO A 17 20.51 10.31 -6.68
CA PRO A 17 21.88 10.05 -7.10
C PRO A 17 22.25 10.81 -8.39
N VAL A 18 21.25 11.40 -9.04
CA VAL A 18 21.36 12.18 -10.27
C VAL A 18 20.52 13.46 -10.13
N PRO A 19 20.86 14.55 -10.85
CA PRO A 19 20.02 15.74 -10.89
C PRO A 19 18.56 15.43 -11.27
N GLU A 20 17.62 16.08 -10.60
CA GLU A 20 16.17 15.87 -10.78
C GLU A 20 15.72 15.90 -12.24
N TRP A 21 16.22 16.87 -13.01
CA TRP A 21 15.86 16.99 -14.41
C TRP A 21 16.34 15.79 -15.24
N GLN A 22 17.50 15.21 -14.91
CA GLN A 22 18.00 14.01 -15.59
C GLN A 22 17.18 12.79 -15.22
N ALA A 23 16.81 12.63 -13.96
CA ALA A 23 15.90 11.57 -13.52
C ALA A 23 14.55 11.68 -14.23
N ALA A 24 13.96 12.87 -14.28
CA ALA A 24 12.68 13.14 -14.91
C ALA A 24 12.71 12.83 -16.43
N TRP A 25 13.72 13.32 -17.14
CA TRP A 25 13.88 13.04 -18.57
C TRP A 25 14.17 11.57 -18.84
N GLY A 26 15.03 10.93 -18.05
CA GLY A 26 15.35 9.52 -18.18
C GLY A 26 14.11 8.64 -17.99
N ALA A 27 13.32 8.92 -16.95
CA ALA A 27 12.08 8.20 -16.69
C ALA A 27 11.04 8.42 -17.80
N ALA A 28 10.85 9.67 -18.26
CA ALA A 28 9.92 9.97 -19.35
C ALA A 28 10.31 9.25 -20.65
N VAL A 29 11.59 9.28 -21.03
CA VAL A 29 12.11 8.57 -22.20
C VAL A 29 11.93 7.06 -22.05
N ALA A 30 12.23 6.49 -20.88
CA ALA A 30 12.05 5.07 -20.62
C ALA A 30 10.59 4.64 -20.80
N LEU A 31 9.62 5.44 -20.33
CA LEU A 31 8.19 5.15 -20.50
C LEU A 31 7.75 5.25 -21.95
N VAL A 32 8.20 6.27 -22.69
CA VAL A 32 7.87 6.44 -24.11
C VAL A 32 8.44 5.29 -24.94
N LEU A 33 9.71 4.94 -24.74
CA LEU A 33 10.36 3.84 -25.45
C LEU A 33 9.72 2.50 -25.12
N SER A 34 9.37 2.26 -23.86
CA SER A 34 8.72 1.02 -23.44
C SER A 34 7.31 0.91 -24.02
N PHE A 35 6.56 2.00 -24.05
CA PHE A 35 5.25 2.05 -24.69
C PHE A 35 5.35 1.81 -26.21
N ALA A 36 6.34 2.41 -26.88
CA ALA A 36 6.60 2.16 -28.29
C ALA A 36 6.99 0.69 -28.55
N ALA A 37 7.85 0.11 -27.71
CA ALA A 37 8.24 -1.30 -27.80
C ALA A 37 7.03 -2.23 -27.64
N LEU A 38 6.14 -1.96 -26.70
CA LEU A 38 4.90 -2.73 -26.52
C LEU A 38 4.00 -2.63 -27.76
N GLY A 39 3.79 -1.43 -28.29
CA GLY A 39 3.01 -1.22 -29.51
C GLY A 39 3.56 -1.91 -30.76
N LEU A 40 4.86 -2.24 -30.79
CA LEU A 40 5.52 -2.93 -31.90
C LEU A 40 5.65 -4.45 -31.70
N LEU A 41 5.78 -4.91 -30.45
CA LEU A 41 6.18 -6.29 -30.13
C LEU A 41 5.11 -7.09 -29.38
N TRP A 42 4.10 -6.44 -28.80
CA TRP A 42 3.13 -7.06 -27.88
C TRP A 42 1.70 -6.98 -28.41
N HIS A 43 1.44 -7.65 -29.54
CA HIS A 43 0.12 -7.61 -30.19
C HIS A 43 -0.93 -8.59 -29.63
N HIS A 44 -0.54 -9.50 -28.74
CA HIS A 44 -1.40 -10.53 -28.17
C HIS A 44 -1.24 -10.55 -26.66
N PRO A 45 -2.32 -10.81 -25.90
CA PRO A 45 -2.24 -10.89 -24.45
C PRO A 45 -1.43 -12.11 -24.01
N ARG A 46 -0.52 -11.92 -23.05
CA ARG A 46 0.39 -12.94 -22.53
C ARG A 46 0.37 -13.06 -21.02
N LEU A 47 0.02 -12.01 -20.26
CA LEU A 47 0.16 -12.06 -18.80
C LEU A 47 -0.76 -13.11 -18.17
N ARG A 48 -2.01 -13.21 -18.64
CA ARG A 48 -2.99 -14.20 -18.15
C ARG A 48 -2.57 -15.65 -18.42
N SER A 49 -1.89 -15.94 -19.52
CA SER A 49 -1.39 -17.31 -19.76
C SER A 49 -0.16 -17.61 -18.92
N MET A 50 0.71 -16.63 -18.70
CA MET A 50 1.88 -16.72 -17.82
C MET A 50 1.52 -16.85 -16.33
N SER A 51 0.33 -16.40 -15.94
CA SER A 51 -0.09 -16.37 -14.53
C SER A 51 -0.51 -17.73 -13.97
N ALA A 52 -0.70 -18.74 -14.82
CA ALA A 52 -0.97 -20.13 -14.41
C ALA A 52 0.14 -20.70 -13.51
N GLY A 53 1.41 -20.38 -13.82
CA GLY A 53 2.57 -20.79 -13.04
C GLY A 53 2.86 -22.29 -13.05
N LEU A 54 3.88 -22.69 -12.30
CA LEU A 54 4.32 -24.06 -12.09
C LEU A 54 3.99 -24.49 -10.67
N ARG A 55 3.39 -25.68 -10.51
CA ARG A 55 3.04 -26.22 -9.20
C ARG A 55 4.30 -26.61 -8.42
N VAL A 56 4.35 -26.23 -7.16
CA VAL A 56 5.39 -26.65 -6.21
C VAL A 56 5.03 -28.02 -5.62
N GLY A 57 6.04 -28.86 -5.35
CA GLY A 57 5.85 -30.21 -4.81
C GLY A 57 5.07 -30.25 -3.49
N SER A 58 4.28 -31.31 -3.29
CA SER A 58 3.35 -31.47 -2.15
C SER A 58 4.00 -31.44 -0.77
N SER A 59 5.26 -31.86 -0.64
CA SER A 59 6.00 -31.80 0.62
C SER A 59 6.24 -30.37 1.11
N ALA A 60 6.50 -29.43 0.20
CA ALA A 60 6.67 -28.02 0.54
C ALA A 60 5.34 -27.38 0.97
N GLU A 61 4.22 -27.80 0.36
CA GLU A 61 2.89 -27.29 0.72
C GLU A 61 2.55 -27.58 2.19
N GLY A 62 2.87 -28.78 2.70
CA GLY A 62 2.65 -29.16 4.09
C GLY A 62 3.48 -28.33 5.08
N ALA A 63 4.78 -28.18 4.81
CA ALA A 63 5.68 -27.37 5.64
C ALA A 63 5.25 -25.91 5.69
N VAL A 64 4.90 -25.31 4.55
CA VAL A 64 4.46 -23.91 4.50
C VAL A 64 3.13 -23.71 5.23
N ARG A 65 2.16 -24.64 5.11
CA ARG A 65 0.91 -24.56 5.89
C ARG A 65 1.15 -24.61 7.39
N PHE A 66 2.05 -25.47 7.85
CA PHE A 66 2.43 -25.53 9.26
C PHE A 66 3.06 -24.20 9.73
N LEU A 67 4.03 -23.68 8.98
CA LEU A 67 4.67 -22.39 9.29
C LEU A 67 3.65 -21.25 9.31
N VAL A 68 2.74 -21.17 8.34
CA VAL A 68 1.66 -20.17 8.31
C VAL A 68 0.77 -20.28 9.55
N GLY A 69 0.46 -21.49 10.03
CA GLY A 69 -0.29 -21.71 11.26
C GLY A 69 0.42 -21.16 12.50
N VAL A 70 1.72 -21.45 12.63
CA VAL A 70 2.56 -20.91 13.72
C VAL A 70 2.66 -19.39 13.63
N PHE A 71 2.96 -18.84 12.45
CA PHE A 71 3.05 -17.40 12.22
C PHE A 71 1.73 -16.68 12.51
N ARG A 72 0.58 -17.26 12.15
CA ARG A 72 -0.74 -16.70 12.49
C ARG A 72 -0.91 -16.56 14.01
N ALA A 73 -0.52 -17.58 14.78
CA ALA A 73 -0.60 -17.50 16.24
C ALA A 73 0.34 -16.42 16.80
N VAL A 74 1.57 -16.35 16.30
CA VAL A 74 2.55 -15.31 16.69
C VAL A 74 2.02 -13.92 16.36
N VAL A 75 1.53 -13.70 15.14
CA VAL A 75 1.00 -12.40 14.70
C VAL A 75 -0.23 -12.00 15.53
N LEU A 76 -1.09 -12.95 15.90
CA LEU A 76 -2.21 -12.67 16.82
C LEU A 76 -1.73 -12.22 18.20
N VAL A 77 -0.72 -12.88 18.77
CA VAL A 77 -0.13 -12.47 20.06
C VAL A 77 0.51 -11.08 19.96
N VAL A 78 1.32 -10.84 18.92
CA VAL A 78 1.94 -9.54 18.66
C VAL A 78 0.87 -8.46 18.51
N PHE A 79 -0.20 -8.72 17.77
CA PHE A 79 -1.32 -7.80 17.63
C PHE A 79 -1.96 -7.45 18.97
N LEU A 80 -2.21 -8.43 19.85
CA LEU A 80 -2.77 -8.18 21.18
C LEU A 80 -1.82 -7.37 22.07
N VAL A 81 -0.52 -7.63 21.99
CA VAL A 81 0.51 -6.86 22.71
C VAL A 81 0.57 -5.42 22.21
N VAL A 82 0.58 -5.21 20.89
CA VAL A 82 0.56 -3.88 20.25
C VAL A 82 -0.69 -3.10 20.65
N LEU A 83 -1.86 -3.75 20.64
CA LEU A 83 -3.11 -3.14 21.06
C LEU A 83 -3.08 -2.74 22.54
N ALA A 84 -2.58 -3.62 23.41
CA ALA A 84 -2.40 -3.32 24.83
C ALA A 84 -1.39 -2.19 25.05
N ALA A 85 -0.29 -2.17 24.29
CA ALA A 85 0.70 -1.10 24.31
C ALA A 85 0.09 0.25 23.97
N GLY A 86 -0.71 0.34 22.91
CA GLY A 86 -1.43 1.58 22.57
C GLY A 86 -2.43 2.01 23.64
N LEU A 87 -3.24 1.08 24.17
CA LEU A 87 -4.33 1.40 25.10
C LEU A 87 -3.87 1.73 26.53
N VAL A 88 -2.85 1.02 27.05
CA VAL A 88 -2.42 1.15 28.46
C VAL A 88 -0.92 1.35 28.67
N GLY A 89 -0.09 1.24 27.62
CA GLY A 89 1.36 1.51 27.68
C GLY A 89 1.68 3.01 27.86
N ALA A 90 2.95 3.37 27.87
CA ALA A 90 3.39 4.77 27.90
C ALA A 90 2.83 5.53 26.69
N ASP A 91 2.33 6.76 26.90
CA ASP A 91 1.82 7.61 25.81
C ASP A 91 2.96 8.45 25.22
N ASP A 92 3.98 7.74 24.75
CA ASP A 92 5.17 8.30 24.12
C ASP A 92 5.51 7.46 22.89
N ALA A 93 5.63 8.11 21.73
CA ALA A 93 5.73 7.41 20.45
C ALA A 93 7.09 6.72 20.25
N VAL A 94 8.12 7.14 20.99
CA VAL A 94 9.49 6.61 20.88
C VAL A 94 9.67 5.34 21.69
N SER A 95 9.13 5.30 22.90
CA SER A 95 9.26 4.15 23.82
C SER A 95 8.20 3.08 23.61
N ASN A 96 7.02 3.42 23.10
CA ASN A 96 5.93 2.48 22.91
C ASN A 96 6.07 1.71 21.58
N ALA A 97 5.82 0.40 21.58
CA ALA A 97 5.90 -0.41 20.36
C ALA A 97 4.77 -0.14 19.36
N SER A 98 3.65 0.44 19.79
CA SER A 98 2.44 0.56 18.97
C SER A 98 2.64 1.38 17.68
N PRO A 99 3.24 2.57 17.70
CA PRO A 99 3.41 3.38 16.49
C PRO A 99 4.28 2.68 15.43
N VAL A 100 5.47 2.19 15.80
CA VAL A 100 6.36 1.50 14.86
C VAL A 100 5.72 0.22 14.32
N SER A 101 5.02 -0.54 15.17
CA SER A 101 4.32 -1.76 14.74
C SER A 101 3.24 -1.47 13.71
N VAL A 102 2.48 -0.38 13.88
CA VAL A 102 1.36 -0.04 12.99
C VAL A 102 1.85 0.64 11.70
N TYR A 103 2.69 1.68 11.81
CA TYR A 103 3.10 2.48 10.65
C TYR A 103 4.28 1.90 9.87
N VAL A 104 5.16 1.13 10.52
CA VAL A 104 6.35 0.58 9.84
C VAL A 104 6.13 -0.89 9.52
N ILE A 105 5.86 -1.72 10.53
CA ILE A 105 5.78 -3.17 10.32
C ILE A 105 4.49 -3.56 9.59
N PHE A 106 3.34 -3.07 10.04
CA PHE A 106 2.05 -3.38 9.44
C PHE A 106 1.83 -2.62 8.13
N TRP A 107 1.92 -1.29 8.14
CA TRP A 107 1.59 -0.48 6.96
C TRP A 107 2.59 -0.61 5.81
N VAL A 108 3.90 -0.78 6.09
CA VAL A 108 4.91 -0.90 5.03
C VAL A 108 5.41 -2.33 4.87
N GLY A 109 5.75 -2.99 5.98
CA GLY A 109 6.32 -4.34 5.96
C GLY A 109 5.37 -5.39 5.37
N VAL A 110 4.07 -5.33 5.70
CA VAL A 110 3.08 -6.31 5.20
C VAL A 110 2.84 -6.17 3.70
N PRO A 111 2.65 -4.97 3.11
CA PRO A 111 2.67 -4.81 1.65
C PRO A 111 3.90 -5.38 0.96
N VAL A 112 5.11 -5.06 1.46
CA VAL A 112 6.36 -5.56 0.88
C VAL A 112 6.41 -7.08 0.93
N ALA A 113 6.10 -7.67 2.09
CA ALA A 113 5.99 -9.11 2.24
C ALA A 113 4.92 -9.71 1.32
N SER A 114 3.82 -9.00 1.09
CA SER A 114 2.73 -9.44 0.23
C SER A 114 3.11 -9.49 -1.24
N VAL A 115 3.83 -8.48 -1.72
CA VAL A 115 4.38 -8.42 -3.07
C VAL A 115 5.42 -9.53 -3.31
N LEU A 116 6.20 -9.91 -2.28
CA LEU A 116 7.24 -10.92 -2.41
C LEU A 116 6.73 -12.35 -2.24
N LEU A 117 5.81 -12.57 -1.30
CA LEU A 117 5.45 -13.91 -0.80
C LEU A 117 3.97 -14.29 -1.04
N GLY A 118 3.19 -13.39 -1.66
CA GLY A 118 1.78 -13.64 -1.97
C GLY A 118 0.87 -13.07 -0.89
N PRO A 119 -0.38 -13.55 -0.74
CA PRO A 119 -1.35 -12.96 0.19
C PRO A 119 -1.05 -13.32 1.66
N VAL A 120 0.10 -12.88 2.18
CA VAL A 120 0.59 -13.20 3.53
C VAL A 120 -0.35 -12.63 4.59
N TRP A 121 -0.85 -11.42 4.42
CA TRP A 121 -1.78 -10.82 5.38
C TRP A 121 -3.05 -11.66 5.52
N ARG A 122 -3.67 -12.07 4.42
CA ARG A 122 -4.83 -12.97 4.46
C ARG A 122 -4.52 -14.30 5.15
N ALA A 123 -3.27 -14.76 5.09
CA ALA A 123 -2.85 -15.98 5.75
C ALA A 123 -2.67 -15.81 7.27
N VAL A 124 -2.14 -14.68 7.75
CA VAL A 124 -1.75 -14.49 9.17
C VAL A 124 -2.59 -13.46 9.93
N SER A 125 -3.51 -12.76 9.26
CA SER A 125 -4.26 -11.63 9.81
C SER A 125 -4.99 -12.01 11.11
N PRO A 126 -4.81 -11.21 12.18
CA PRO A 126 -5.60 -11.33 13.40
C PRO A 126 -7.10 -11.20 13.13
N TRP A 127 -7.50 -10.34 12.18
CA TRP A 127 -8.91 -10.14 11.83
C TRP A 127 -9.49 -11.35 11.11
N GLU A 128 -8.72 -12.05 10.27
CA GLU A 128 -9.13 -13.35 9.70
C GLU A 128 -9.36 -14.40 10.79
N ALA A 129 -8.45 -14.50 11.76
CA ALA A 129 -8.56 -15.47 12.85
C ALA A 129 -9.76 -15.19 13.75
N LEU A 130 -9.88 -13.95 14.23
CA LEU A 130 -10.95 -13.53 15.13
C LEU A 130 -12.30 -13.49 14.42
N GLY A 131 -12.35 -12.99 13.19
CA GLY A 131 -13.56 -12.87 12.39
C GLY A 131 -14.18 -14.24 12.12
N ARG A 132 -13.39 -15.23 11.71
CA ARG A 132 -13.90 -16.61 11.54
C ARG A 132 -14.37 -17.22 12.85
N LEU A 133 -13.71 -16.92 13.97
CA LEU A 133 -14.08 -17.42 15.29
C LEU A 133 -15.44 -16.88 15.76
N VAL A 134 -15.72 -15.59 15.52
CA VAL A 134 -16.98 -14.94 15.93
C VAL A 134 -18.05 -14.93 14.84
N SER A 135 -17.72 -15.44 13.65
CA SER A 135 -18.57 -15.41 12.46
C SER A 135 -19.94 -16.00 12.76
N GLY A 136 -20.98 -15.19 12.59
CA GLY A 136 -22.35 -15.65 12.78
C GLY A 136 -22.80 -16.54 11.63
N SER A 137 -23.63 -17.54 11.93
CA SER A 137 -24.32 -18.37 10.94
C SER A 137 -25.68 -17.78 10.52
N SER A 138 -25.94 -16.51 10.82
CA SER A 138 -27.28 -15.95 10.60
C SER A 138 -27.56 -15.91 9.10
N GLY A 139 -28.61 -16.61 8.65
CA GLY A 139 -29.13 -16.55 7.27
C GLY A 139 -29.76 -15.20 6.90
N ARG A 140 -29.24 -14.11 7.44
CA ARG A 140 -29.67 -12.74 7.16
C ARG A 140 -28.80 -12.19 6.05
N GLU A 141 -29.44 -11.66 5.01
CA GLU A 141 -28.74 -11.05 3.89
C GLU A 141 -27.88 -9.87 4.37
N ALA A 142 -26.65 -9.84 3.87
CA ALA A 142 -25.72 -8.74 4.11
C ALA A 142 -26.15 -7.51 3.31
N PRO A 143 -26.06 -6.30 3.88
CA PRO A 143 -26.47 -5.09 3.20
C PRO A 143 -25.53 -4.78 2.03
N GLY A 144 -26.07 -4.19 0.96
CA GLY A 144 -25.30 -3.93 -0.28
C GLY A 144 -24.06 -3.04 -0.10
N TRP A 145 -24.04 -2.14 0.87
CA TRP A 145 -22.85 -1.33 1.18
C TRP A 145 -21.68 -2.17 1.68
N LEU A 146 -21.96 -3.31 2.34
CA LEU A 146 -20.95 -4.27 2.81
C LEU A 146 -20.49 -5.16 1.66
N THR A 147 -21.44 -5.71 0.89
CA THR A 147 -21.14 -6.70 -0.16
C THR A 147 -20.50 -6.09 -1.42
N SER A 148 -20.74 -4.80 -1.68
CA SER A 148 -20.19 -4.08 -2.84
C SER A 148 -18.69 -3.78 -2.74
N GLY A 149 -18.10 -3.91 -1.56
CA GLY A 149 -16.69 -3.60 -1.29
C GLY A 149 -16.37 -2.11 -1.14
N TRP A 150 -17.33 -1.20 -1.35
CA TRP A 150 -17.10 0.24 -1.16
C TRP A 150 -16.76 0.61 0.29
N ALA A 151 -17.23 -0.17 1.25
CA ALA A 151 -16.90 0.01 2.66
C ALA A 151 -15.38 -0.13 2.95
N ALA A 152 -14.63 -0.85 2.11
CA ALA A 152 -13.18 -0.99 2.23
C ALA A 152 -12.43 0.35 2.09
N LEU A 153 -13.04 1.34 1.42
CA LEU A 153 -12.47 2.69 1.28
C LEU A 153 -12.32 3.40 2.62
N VAL A 154 -13.31 3.23 3.51
CA VAL A 154 -13.40 3.96 4.79
C VAL A 154 -12.18 3.73 5.68
N PRO A 155 -11.79 2.49 6.04
CA PRO A 155 -10.64 2.28 6.91
C PRO A 155 -9.32 2.72 6.26
N VAL A 156 -9.14 2.55 4.95
CA VAL A 156 -7.93 3.01 4.24
C VAL A 156 -7.84 4.54 4.26
N SER A 157 -8.95 5.25 4.04
CA SER A 157 -8.97 6.72 4.10
C SER A 157 -8.80 7.25 5.52
N ILE A 158 -9.43 6.63 6.52
CA ILE A 158 -9.25 7.01 7.93
C ILE A 158 -7.81 6.78 8.36
N PHE A 159 -7.18 5.68 7.94
CA PHE A 159 -5.78 5.40 8.24
C PHE A 159 -4.85 6.50 7.71
N HIS A 160 -4.97 6.87 6.43
CA HIS A 160 -4.18 7.97 5.86
C HIS A 160 -4.47 9.31 6.52
N TRP A 161 -5.72 9.59 6.89
CA TRP A 161 -6.06 10.81 7.62
C TRP A 161 -5.39 10.84 9.00
N LEU A 162 -5.41 9.71 9.70
CA LEU A 162 -4.81 9.56 11.02
C LEU A 162 -3.27 9.65 10.94
N GLU A 163 -2.66 9.12 9.88
CA GLU A 163 -1.22 9.18 9.62
C GLU A 163 -0.74 10.58 9.20
N LEU A 164 -1.45 11.22 8.26
CA LEU A 164 -0.93 12.37 7.51
C LEU A 164 -1.58 13.70 7.86
N ALA A 165 -2.76 13.68 8.50
CA ALA A 165 -3.50 14.89 8.79
C ALA A 165 -3.74 15.12 10.28
N TYR A 166 -3.97 14.07 11.08
CA TYR A 166 -4.26 14.24 12.49
C TYR A 166 -3.03 14.66 13.29
N HIS A 167 -3.13 15.78 14.04
CA HIS A 167 -2.01 16.37 14.77
C HIS A 167 -1.34 15.44 15.78
N ASP A 168 -2.09 14.50 16.36
CA ASP A 168 -1.59 13.49 17.31
C ASP A 168 -1.58 12.08 16.70
N GLY A 169 -1.40 11.96 15.38
CA GLY A 169 -1.41 10.68 14.65
C GLY A 169 -0.49 9.61 15.24
N ALA A 170 0.71 10.02 15.69
CA ALA A 170 1.70 9.13 16.27
C ALA A 170 1.45 8.73 17.74
N SER A 171 0.42 9.29 18.42
CA SER A 171 0.13 8.95 19.81
C SER A 171 -0.26 7.48 19.95
N PRO A 172 0.41 6.70 20.84
CA PRO A 172 0.01 5.32 21.12
C PRO A 172 -1.44 5.17 21.53
N ARG A 173 -1.99 6.13 22.30
CA ARG A 173 -3.40 6.12 22.74
C ARG A 173 -4.36 6.21 21.57
N VAL A 174 -4.10 7.12 20.63
CA VAL A 174 -4.90 7.31 19.42
C VAL A 174 -4.88 6.02 18.61
N ILE A 175 -3.69 5.48 18.33
CA ILE A 175 -3.51 4.23 17.56
C ILE A 175 -4.22 3.05 18.24
N GLY A 176 -4.08 2.91 19.56
CA GLY A 176 -4.72 1.85 20.34
C GLY A 176 -6.24 1.89 20.28
N TRP A 177 -6.84 3.08 20.47
CA TRP A 177 -8.30 3.23 20.41
C TRP A 177 -8.87 3.06 19.01
N PHE A 178 -8.21 3.59 17.98
CA PHE A 178 -8.62 3.37 16.59
C PHE A 178 -8.48 1.90 16.18
N GLY A 179 -7.38 1.25 16.54
CA GLY A 179 -7.16 -0.18 16.30
C GLY A 179 -8.21 -1.05 17.00
N LEU A 180 -8.57 -0.71 18.24
CA LEU A 180 -9.63 -1.39 18.98
C LEU A 180 -11.00 -1.17 18.33
N ALA A 181 -11.36 0.07 18.01
CA ALA A 181 -12.63 0.41 17.38
C ALA A 181 -12.79 -0.29 16.03
N TYR A 182 -11.73 -0.30 15.22
CA TYR A 182 -11.70 -1.01 13.94
C TYR A 182 -11.92 -2.52 14.12
N THR A 183 -11.17 -3.13 15.05
CA THR A 183 -11.26 -4.56 15.33
C THR A 183 -12.64 -4.96 15.85
N VAL A 184 -13.16 -4.23 16.84
CA VAL A 184 -14.52 -4.46 17.39
C VAL A 184 -15.58 -4.28 16.31
N GLY A 185 -15.47 -3.24 15.47
CA GLY A 185 -16.36 -3.01 14.33
C GLY A 185 -16.40 -4.21 13.40
N LEU A 186 -15.25 -4.71 12.95
CA LEU A 186 -15.15 -5.92 12.13
C LEU A 186 -15.79 -7.15 12.82
N MET A 187 -15.54 -7.34 14.12
CA MET A 187 -16.08 -8.48 14.86
C MET A 187 -17.60 -8.42 15.02
N LEU A 188 -18.17 -7.24 15.28
CA LEU A 188 -19.62 -7.03 15.36
C LEU A 188 -20.29 -7.30 14.00
N MET A 189 -19.71 -6.80 12.91
CA MET A 189 -20.20 -7.08 11.57
C MET A 189 -20.09 -8.58 11.24
N SER A 190 -18.98 -9.22 11.61
CA SER A 190 -18.74 -10.63 11.32
C SER A 190 -19.70 -11.54 12.08
N ARG A 191 -19.98 -11.23 13.36
CA ARG A 191 -21.01 -11.89 14.16
C ARG A 191 -22.41 -11.73 13.54
N ARG A 192 -22.65 -10.63 12.82
CA ARG A 192 -23.98 -10.26 12.33
C ARG A 192 -24.28 -10.72 10.89
N TRP A 193 -23.26 -10.83 10.03
CA TRP A 193 -23.41 -11.14 8.60
C TRP A 193 -22.42 -12.20 8.09
N GLY A 194 -21.52 -12.68 8.93
CA GLY A 194 -20.49 -13.64 8.57
C GLY A 194 -19.19 -12.98 8.10
N TRP A 195 -18.06 -13.63 8.35
CA TRP A 195 -16.74 -13.10 8.01
C TRP A 195 -16.51 -12.96 6.49
N GLU A 196 -17.04 -13.88 5.68
CA GLU A 196 -16.85 -13.85 4.22
C GLU A 196 -17.41 -12.58 3.58
N GLU A 197 -18.51 -12.04 4.13
CA GLU A 197 -19.10 -10.77 3.70
C GLU A 197 -18.27 -9.58 4.19
N VAL A 198 -17.84 -9.62 5.46
CA VAL A 198 -17.03 -8.55 6.09
C VAL A 198 -15.65 -8.42 5.46
N ARG A 199 -15.06 -9.52 4.98
CA ARG A 199 -13.77 -9.51 4.28
C ARG A 199 -13.76 -8.53 3.11
N ARG A 200 -14.89 -8.32 2.42
CA ARG A 200 -15.02 -7.36 1.31
C ARG A 200 -14.95 -5.90 1.77
N ALA A 201 -15.20 -5.64 3.04
CA ALA A 201 -15.15 -4.32 3.66
C ALA A 201 -13.88 -4.10 4.52
N GLU A 202 -13.05 -5.14 4.71
CA GLU A 202 -11.79 -5.05 5.43
C GLU A 202 -10.73 -4.40 4.51
N GLY A 203 -10.59 -3.08 4.62
CA GLY A 203 -9.83 -2.30 3.65
C GLY A 203 -8.35 -2.61 3.53
N PHE A 204 -7.67 -3.00 4.62
CA PHE A 204 -6.26 -3.38 4.54
C PHE A 204 -6.10 -4.72 3.84
N GLY A 205 -6.97 -5.69 4.12
CA GLY A 205 -7.04 -6.96 3.42
C GLY A 205 -7.30 -6.79 1.94
N VAL A 206 -8.26 -5.93 1.56
CA VAL A 206 -8.54 -5.60 0.15
C VAL A 206 -7.33 -4.97 -0.54
N LEU A 207 -6.69 -3.99 0.10
CA LEU A 207 -5.51 -3.32 -0.44
C LEU A 207 -4.33 -4.30 -0.57
N PHE A 208 -3.98 -5.01 0.49
CA PHE A 208 -2.84 -5.91 0.53
C PHE A 208 -3.03 -7.15 -0.37
N ASP A 209 -4.25 -7.67 -0.53
CA ASP A 209 -4.54 -8.71 -1.52
C ASP A 209 -4.37 -8.18 -2.96
N ALA A 210 -4.71 -6.91 -3.23
CA ALA A 210 -4.44 -6.30 -4.52
C ALA A 210 -2.94 -6.19 -4.78
N LEU A 211 -2.13 -5.75 -3.81
CA LEU A 211 -0.67 -5.70 -3.94
C LEU A 211 -0.05 -7.10 -4.08
N ALA A 212 -0.56 -8.08 -3.33
CA ALA A 212 -0.15 -9.49 -3.41
C ALA A 212 -0.36 -10.10 -4.80
N SER A 213 -1.23 -9.51 -5.64
CA SER A 213 -1.42 -9.98 -7.02
C SER A 213 -0.15 -9.89 -7.88
N LEU A 214 0.81 -9.03 -7.50
CA LEU A 214 2.12 -8.94 -8.16
C LEU A 214 3.08 -10.08 -7.79
N SER A 215 2.74 -10.87 -6.77
CA SER A 215 3.67 -11.86 -6.24
C SER A 215 3.95 -13.02 -7.21
N PRO A 216 5.22 -13.49 -7.26
CA PRO A 216 5.57 -14.74 -7.93
C PRO A 216 4.97 -15.97 -7.21
N VAL A 217 4.55 -15.84 -5.94
CA VAL A 217 3.97 -16.91 -5.14
C VAL A 217 2.44 -16.86 -5.18
N ARG A 218 1.81 -17.97 -5.56
CA ARG A 218 0.35 -18.09 -5.68
C ARG A 218 -0.15 -19.33 -4.91
N TRP A 219 -1.26 -19.16 -4.21
CA TRP A 219 -2.04 -20.27 -3.67
C TRP A 219 -3.37 -20.38 -4.43
N ASP A 220 -3.76 -21.59 -4.80
CA ASP A 220 -5.11 -21.82 -5.34
C ASP A 220 -6.14 -22.06 -4.23
N GLY A 221 -7.43 -22.02 -4.59
CA GLY A 221 -8.53 -22.24 -3.64
C GLY A 221 -8.56 -23.63 -2.98
N SER A 222 -7.77 -24.58 -3.49
CA SER A 222 -7.62 -25.92 -2.91
C SER A 222 -6.39 -26.06 -2.00
N GLY A 223 -5.64 -24.97 -1.79
CA GLY A 223 -4.46 -24.95 -0.94
C GLY A 223 -3.19 -25.50 -1.59
N ARG A 224 -3.12 -25.52 -2.93
CA ARG A 224 -1.91 -25.88 -3.68
C ARG A 224 -1.08 -24.64 -4.00
N LEU A 225 0.25 -24.80 -3.97
CA LEU A 225 1.21 -23.72 -4.16
C LEU A 225 1.74 -23.72 -5.60
N TYR A 226 1.80 -22.54 -6.20
CA TYR A 226 2.34 -22.31 -7.55
C TYR A 226 3.36 -21.16 -7.52
N VAL A 227 4.35 -21.24 -8.39
CA VAL A 227 5.30 -20.17 -8.68
C VAL A 227 5.10 -19.70 -10.11
N ARG A 228 4.99 -18.39 -10.29
CA ARG A 228 4.83 -17.71 -11.58
C ARG A 228 5.86 -16.58 -11.71
N PRO A 229 6.13 -16.05 -12.92
CA PRO A 229 6.90 -14.83 -13.06
C PRO A 229 6.29 -13.69 -12.22
N PRO A 230 7.09 -12.75 -11.69
CA PRO A 230 6.55 -11.63 -10.93
C PRO A 230 5.64 -10.75 -11.80
N PHE A 231 4.75 -9.99 -11.16
CA PHE A 231 3.82 -9.02 -11.74
C PHE A 231 2.69 -9.59 -12.61
N VAL A 232 2.86 -10.75 -13.24
CA VAL A 232 1.86 -11.29 -14.20
C VAL A 232 0.51 -11.62 -13.56
N GLY A 233 0.50 -11.83 -12.24
CA GLY A 233 -0.69 -12.20 -11.50
C GLY A 233 -1.79 -11.15 -11.44
N VAL A 234 -1.44 -9.87 -11.61
CA VAL A 234 -2.40 -8.76 -11.67
C VAL A 234 -3.37 -8.89 -12.83
N ALA A 235 -3.00 -9.63 -13.89
CA ALA A 235 -3.88 -9.92 -15.02
C ALA A 235 -5.14 -10.70 -14.63
N GLU A 236 -5.08 -11.47 -13.54
CA GLU A 236 -6.22 -12.23 -13.02
C GLU A 236 -7.09 -11.44 -12.03
N THR A 237 -6.57 -10.33 -11.50
CA THR A 237 -7.32 -9.48 -10.56
C THR A 237 -8.54 -8.90 -11.29
N ALA A 238 -9.73 -9.20 -10.79
CA ALA A 238 -10.96 -8.68 -11.35
C ALA A 238 -11.08 -7.18 -11.08
N PRO A 239 -11.21 -6.33 -12.13
CA PRO A 239 -11.42 -4.91 -11.93
C PRO A 239 -12.80 -4.66 -11.30
N SER A 240 -12.85 -3.77 -10.31
CA SER A 240 -14.10 -3.29 -9.70
C SER A 240 -13.97 -1.81 -9.36
N SER A 241 -15.10 -1.10 -9.33
CA SER A 241 -15.11 0.34 -9.02
C SER A 241 -14.70 0.62 -7.57
N SER A 242 -15.04 -0.27 -6.64
CA SER A 242 -14.62 -0.19 -5.25
C SER A 242 -13.11 -0.39 -5.09
N LEU A 243 -12.52 -1.39 -5.76
CA LEU A 243 -11.07 -1.57 -5.76
C LEU A 243 -10.35 -0.35 -6.37
N LEU A 244 -10.86 0.18 -7.49
CA LEU A 244 -10.31 1.40 -8.10
C LEU A 244 -10.33 2.57 -7.10
N ALA A 245 -11.42 2.78 -6.37
CA ALA A 245 -11.52 3.85 -5.38
C ALA A 245 -10.50 3.66 -4.24
N VAL A 246 -10.34 2.43 -3.73
CA VAL A 246 -9.33 2.12 -2.70
C VAL A 246 -7.91 2.40 -3.21
N LEU A 247 -7.59 1.99 -4.43
CA LEU A 247 -6.28 2.24 -5.04
C LEU A 247 -6.01 3.73 -5.25
N LEU A 248 -7.01 4.50 -5.70
CA LEU A 248 -6.87 5.96 -5.87
C LEU A 248 -6.73 6.68 -4.52
N ALA A 249 -7.41 6.22 -3.47
CA ALA A 249 -7.25 6.78 -2.13
C ALA A 249 -5.86 6.50 -1.56
N ALA A 250 -5.35 5.27 -1.70
CA ALA A 250 -4.00 4.90 -1.25
C ALA A 250 -2.91 5.65 -2.03
N LEU A 251 -3.04 5.71 -3.36
CA LEU A 251 -2.11 6.45 -4.21
C LEU A 251 -2.13 7.96 -3.91
N GLY A 252 -3.34 8.53 -3.71
CA GLY A 252 -3.51 9.93 -3.35
C GLY A 252 -2.98 10.27 -1.95
N GLY A 253 -3.14 9.38 -0.99
CA GLY A 253 -2.56 9.51 0.35
C GLY A 253 -1.04 9.53 0.31
N THR A 254 -0.42 8.58 -0.40
CA THR A 254 1.04 8.54 -0.61
C THR A 254 1.53 9.77 -1.38
N ALA A 255 0.75 10.26 -2.36
CA ALA A 255 1.06 11.51 -3.07
C ALA A 255 1.01 12.73 -2.14
N PHE A 256 0.06 12.76 -1.20
CA PHE A 256 -0.01 13.81 -0.19
C PHE A 256 1.15 13.72 0.81
N ASP A 257 1.57 12.52 1.21
CA ASP A 257 2.76 12.30 2.04
C ASP A 257 4.06 12.78 1.36
N GLY A 258 4.18 12.62 0.04
CA GLY A 258 5.26 13.26 -0.73
C GLY A 258 5.12 14.79 -0.76
N PHE A 259 3.91 15.30 -1.05
CA PHE A 259 3.64 16.73 -1.13
C PHE A 259 3.85 17.47 0.20
N SER A 260 3.51 16.84 1.33
CA SER A 260 3.62 17.43 2.67
C SER A 260 5.06 17.67 3.11
N ARG A 261 6.03 17.06 2.42
CA ARG A 261 7.47 17.26 2.65
C ARG A 261 8.09 18.37 1.82
N THR A 262 7.34 18.95 0.88
CA THR A 262 7.83 20.05 0.04
C THR A 262 7.92 21.36 0.81
N ARG A 263 8.80 22.27 0.36
CA ARG A 263 8.93 23.62 0.96
C ARG A 263 7.62 24.40 0.92
N VAL A 264 6.86 24.27 -0.16
CA VAL A 264 5.56 24.94 -0.34
C VAL A 264 4.58 24.54 0.77
N TRP A 265 4.53 23.26 1.10
CA TRP A 265 3.69 22.79 2.21
C TRP A 265 4.23 23.24 3.57
N GLY A 266 5.55 23.17 3.77
CA GLY A 266 6.21 23.66 4.98
C GLY A 266 5.89 25.13 5.29
N ASP A 267 5.95 26.00 4.27
CA ASP A 267 5.61 27.41 4.39
C ASP A 267 4.11 27.63 4.70
N LEU A 268 3.23 26.85 4.08
CA LEU A 268 1.78 26.87 4.37
C LEU A 268 1.49 26.46 5.81
N MET A 269 2.24 25.49 6.33
CA MET A 269 2.08 24.95 7.67
C MET A 269 2.80 25.75 8.76
N ALA A 270 3.66 26.70 8.38
CA ALA A 270 4.40 27.53 9.32
C ALA A 270 3.46 28.27 10.29
N GLY A 271 3.67 28.07 11.58
CA GLY A 271 2.86 28.69 12.65
C GLY A 271 1.52 28.00 12.93
N ARG A 272 1.14 26.98 12.17
CA ARG A 272 -0.11 26.21 12.39
C ARG A 272 0.17 24.98 13.25
N ALA A 273 -0.70 24.72 14.23
CA ALA A 273 -0.55 23.58 15.14
C ALA A 273 -1.91 22.96 15.52
N ASN A 274 -1.88 21.78 16.15
CA ASN A 274 -3.05 21.10 16.71
C ASN A 274 -4.19 20.96 15.66
N TRP A 275 -5.41 21.33 16.04
CA TRP A 275 -6.58 21.27 15.17
C TRP A 275 -6.49 22.15 13.93
N GLU A 276 -5.78 23.28 13.97
CA GLU A 276 -5.58 24.10 12.77
C GLU A 276 -4.75 23.32 11.75
N ALA A 277 -3.65 22.72 12.19
CA ALA A 277 -2.83 21.85 11.35
C ALA A 277 -3.63 20.66 10.82
N THR A 278 -4.52 20.10 11.65
CA THR A 278 -5.39 18.98 11.26
C THR A 278 -6.34 19.37 10.14
N VAL A 279 -7.03 20.50 10.25
CA VAL A 279 -7.98 20.96 9.23
C VAL A 279 -7.27 21.23 7.91
N VAL A 280 -6.14 21.92 7.95
CA VAL A 280 -5.37 22.27 6.74
C VAL A 280 -4.86 21.01 6.05
N SER A 281 -4.29 20.07 6.81
CA SER A 281 -3.79 18.80 6.28
C SER A 281 -4.90 17.89 5.78
N THR A 282 -6.08 17.94 6.40
CA THR A 282 -7.27 17.21 5.91
C THR A 282 -7.71 17.75 4.55
N VAL A 283 -7.78 19.08 4.39
CA VAL A 283 -8.12 19.70 3.11
C VAL A 283 -7.06 19.39 2.05
N GLY A 284 -5.78 19.46 2.41
CA GLY A 284 -4.67 19.10 1.53
C GLY A 284 -4.74 17.64 1.06
N LEU A 285 -4.94 16.70 1.99
CA LEU A 285 -5.09 15.27 1.70
C LEU A 285 -6.25 15.01 0.75
N VAL A 286 -7.45 15.54 1.05
CA VAL A 286 -8.63 15.38 0.18
C VAL A 286 -8.38 16.00 -1.19
N TRP A 287 -7.75 17.17 -1.25
CA TRP A 287 -7.44 17.86 -2.50
C TRP A 287 -6.48 17.06 -3.38
N VAL A 288 -5.39 16.53 -2.82
CA VAL A 288 -4.42 15.70 -3.56
C VAL A 288 -5.07 14.40 -4.05
N VAL A 289 -5.83 13.70 -3.19
CA VAL A 289 -6.57 12.49 -3.59
C VAL A 289 -7.54 12.78 -4.74
N ALA A 290 -8.28 13.90 -4.66
CA ALA A 290 -9.20 14.31 -5.71
C ALA A 290 -8.46 14.67 -7.02
N LEU A 291 -7.31 15.33 -6.95
CA LEU A 291 -6.49 15.68 -8.12
C LEU A 291 -5.97 14.42 -8.84
N VAL A 292 -5.45 13.45 -8.07
CA VAL A 292 -5.00 12.16 -8.61
C VAL A 292 -6.18 11.43 -9.27
N GLY A 293 -7.30 11.29 -8.56
CA GLY A 293 -8.50 10.65 -9.13
C GLY A 293 -9.01 11.35 -10.39
N LEU A 294 -9.06 12.68 -10.40
CA LEU A 294 -9.52 13.47 -11.54
C LEU A 294 -8.61 13.26 -12.75
N ALA A 295 -7.29 13.36 -12.58
CA ALA A 295 -6.34 13.14 -13.67
C ALA A 295 -6.45 11.72 -14.27
N TYR A 296 -6.59 10.70 -13.42
CA TYR A 296 -6.85 9.33 -13.87
C TYR A 296 -8.13 9.20 -14.69
N HIS A 297 -9.25 9.70 -14.15
CA HIS A 297 -10.55 9.62 -14.83
C HIS A 297 -10.60 10.43 -16.12
N LEU A 298 -9.93 11.58 -16.21
CA LEU A 298 -9.83 12.38 -17.43
C LEU A 298 -9.04 11.64 -18.53
N ALA A 299 -7.92 10.99 -18.18
CA ALA A 299 -7.20 10.13 -19.12
C ALA A 299 -8.07 8.96 -19.60
N CYS A 300 -8.72 8.26 -18.68
CA CYS A 300 -9.61 7.14 -19.01
C CYS A 300 -10.81 7.58 -19.86
N ARG A 301 -11.37 8.78 -19.66
CA ARG A 301 -12.48 9.29 -20.47
C ARG A 301 -12.11 9.41 -21.94
N SER A 302 -10.88 9.82 -22.22
CA SER A 302 -10.37 9.91 -23.60
C SER A 302 -10.22 8.52 -24.23
N GLY A 303 -9.65 7.55 -23.49
CA GLY A 303 -9.57 6.15 -23.93
C GLY A 303 -10.94 5.49 -24.15
N GLY A 304 -11.89 5.75 -23.24
CA GLY A 304 -13.28 5.30 -23.34
C GLY A 304 -14.02 5.86 -24.55
N ARG A 305 -13.76 7.11 -24.94
CA ARG A 305 -14.32 7.70 -26.18
C ARG A 305 -13.78 7.04 -27.45
N ILE A 306 -12.51 6.65 -27.45
CA ILE A 306 -11.88 5.98 -28.60
C ILE A 306 -12.40 4.54 -28.76
N THR A 307 -12.69 3.88 -27.64
CA THR A 307 -13.07 2.45 -27.59
C THR A 307 -14.57 2.21 -27.52
N GLY A 308 -15.36 3.21 -27.12
CA GLY A 308 -16.78 3.06 -26.81
C GLY A 308 -17.06 2.40 -25.45
N ASP A 309 -16.05 2.16 -24.61
CA ASP A 309 -16.22 1.48 -23.31
C ASP A 309 -16.54 2.49 -22.18
N PRO A 310 -17.77 2.49 -21.63
CA PRO A 310 -18.12 3.35 -20.49
C PRO A 310 -17.43 2.92 -19.19
N GLY A 311 -16.98 1.68 -19.09
CA GLY A 311 -16.28 1.09 -17.95
C GLY A 311 -14.75 1.18 -18.03
N PHE A 312 -14.20 1.95 -18.97
CA PHE A 312 -12.76 2.02 -19.23
C PHE A 312 -11.94 2.30 -17.95
N ALA A 313 -12.36 3.26 -17.13
CA ALA A 313 -11.66 3.58 -15.88
C ALA A 313 -11.58 2.39 -14.91
N THR A 314 -12.67 1.64 -14.74
CA THR A 314 -12.69 0.46 -13.89
C THR A 314 -11.80 -0.64 -14.46
N ARG A 315 -11.89 -0.90 -15.77
CA ARG A 315 -11.14 -1.95 -16.46
C ARG A 315 -9.63 -1.82 -16.29
N PHE A 316 -9.11 -0.59 -16.38
CA PHE A 316 -7.70 -0.30 -16.24
C PHE A 316 -7.26 -0.05 -14.79
N GLY A 317 -8.16 -0.01 -13.81
CA GLY A 317 -7.82 0.32 -12.42
C GLY A 317 -6.75 -0.59 -11.80
N THR A 318 -6.70 -1.85 -12.22
CA THR A 318 -5.67 -2.81 -11.76
C THR A 318 -4.26 -2.48 -12.25
N SER A 319 -4.09 -1.67 -13.30
CA SER A 319 -2.77 -1.16 -13.70
C SER A 319 -2.21 -0.11 -12.75
N LEU A 320 -3.00 0.40 -11.79
CA LEU A 320 -2.51 1.27 -10.73
C LEU A 320 -1.77 0.50 -9.62
N ILE A 321 -1.99 -0.82 -9.50
CA ILE A 321 -1.37 -1.65 -8.46
C ILE A 321 0.16 -1.60 -8.52
N PRO A 322 0.83 -1.80 -9.68
CA PRO A 322 2.29 -1.65 -9.77
C PRO A 322 2.79 -0.23 -9.48
N ILE A 323 2.00 0.80 -9.84
CA ILE A 323 2.34 2.20 -9.55
C ILE A 323 2.36 2.40 -8.04
N LEU A 324 1.32 1.97 -7.34
CA LEU A 324 1.20 2.07 -5.89
C LEU A 324 2.39 1.38 -5.19
N VAL A 325 2.73 0.14 -5.56
CA VAL A 325 3.90 -0.57 -4.99
C VAL A 325 5.21 0.17 -5.25
N GLY A 326 5.42 0.66 -6.47
CA GLY A 326 6.62 1.41 -6.81
C GLY A 326 6.74 2.70 -5.99
N TYR A 327 5.61 3.35 -5.71
CA TYR A 327 5.54 4.57 -4.93
C TYR A 327 5.72 4.33 -3.43
N ASP A 328 5.06 3.31 -2.87
CA ASP A 328 5.23 2.88 -1.48
C ASP A 328 6.68 2.52 -1.18
N LEU A 329 7.32 1.74 -2.06
CA LEU A 329 8.74 1.40 -1.90
C LEU A 329 9.63 2.64 -1.99
N ALA A 330 9.33 3.59 -2.88
CA ALA A 330 10.12 4.80 -2.99
C ALA A 330 9.97 5.72 -1.77
N HIS A 331 8.79 5.80 -1.16
CA HIS A 331 8.58 6.64 0.02
C HIS A 331 9.01 5.98 1.33
N TYR A 332 8.77 4.67 1.49
CA TYR A 332 8.86 4.01 2.79
C TYR A 332 10.00 2.99 2.92
N PHE A 333 10.82 2.76 1.88
CA PHE A 333 11.92 1.80 1.97
C PHE A 333 12.93 2.13 3.09
N SER A 334 13.37 3.39 3.17
CA SER A 334 14.31 3.80 4.22
C SER A 334 13.69 3.75 5.62
N LEU A 335 12.40 4.09 5.72
CA LEU A 335 11.62 3.97 6.94
C LEU A 335 11.60 2.51 7.43
N LEU A 336 11.24 1.57 6.56
CA LEU A 336 11.20 0.15 6.89
C LEU A 336 12.56 -0.38 7.34
N LEU A 337 13.65 0.02 6.68
CA LEU A 337 14.99 -0.49 6.97
C LEU A 337 15.62 0.15 8.22
N LEU A 338 15.37 1.43 8.46
CA LEU A 338 16.00 2.18 9.55
C LEU A 338 15.12 2.17 10.80
N GLU A 339 13.88 2.66 10.70
CA GLU A 339 12.96 2.68 11.84
C GLU A 339 12.43 1.28 12.19
N GLY A 340 12.40 0.35 11.23
CA GLY A 340 12.09 -1.06 11.51
C GLY A 340 13.08 -1.72 12.48
N GLN A 341 14.30 -1.18 12.65
CA GLN A 341 15.25 -1.66 13.68
C GLN A 341 14.74 -1.34 15.09
N ALA A 342 14.03 -0.21 15.28
CA ALA A 342 13.50 0.20 16.58
C ALA A 342 12.48 -0.82 17.12
N PHE A 343 11.76 -1.52 16.23
CA PHE A 343 10.86 -2.60 16.61
C PHE A 343 11.55 -3.69 17.43
N VAL A 344 12.83 -4.00 17.17
CA VAL A 344 13.58 -5.03 17.91
C VAL A 344 13.84 -4.60 19.35
N ALA A 345 14.15 -3.33 19.58
CA ALA A 345 14.32 -2.78 20.93
C ALA A 345 12.98 -2.67 21.65
N GLN A 346 11.96 -2.14 20.96
CA GLN A 346 10.61 -1.98 21.49
C GLN A 346 9.91 -3.32 21.76
N ALA A 347 10.28 -4.41 21.09
CA ALA A 347 9.78 -5.74 21.41
C ALA A 347 10.20 -6.20 22.83
N SER A 348 11.34 -5.74 23.35
CA SER A 348 11.78 -6.03 24.72
C SER A 348 11.05 -5.20 25.78
N ASP A 349 10.56 -4.01 25.44
CA ASP A 349 9.73 -3.17 26.31
C ASP A 349 8.49 -2.61 25.58
N PRO A 350 7.52 -3.47 25.21
CA PRO A 350 6.46 -3.07 24.29
C PRO A 350 5.55 -1.99 24.86
N LEU A 351 5.44 -1.90 26.18
CA LEU A 351 4.60 -0.93 26.88
C LEU A 351 5.38 0.32 27.33
N GLY A 352 6.69 0.40 27.12
CA GLY A 352 7.52 1.52 27.57
C GLY A 352 7.57 1.65 29.10
N ARG A 353 7.71 0.53 29.82
CA ARG A 353 7.69 0.49 31.30
C ARG A 353 9.05 0.16 31.92
N GLY A 354 10.11 0.14 31.12
CA GLY A 354 11.46 -0.21 31.55
C GLY A 354 11.68 -1.73 31.64
N TRP A 355 10.97 -2.52 30.85
CA TRP A 355 11.22 -3.97 30.74
C TRP A 355 12.42 -4.25 29.83
N ASP A 356 12.93 -5.48 29.91
CA ASP A 356 13.92 -6.00 28.96
C ASP A 356 13.71 -7.50 28.73
N LEU A 357 12.61 -7.84 28.04
CA LEU A 357 12.16 -9.22 27.89
C LEU A 357 13.11 -10.10 27.07
N PHE A 358 13.85 -9.50 26.12
CA PHE A 358 14.74 -10.22 25.21
C PHE A 358 16.20 -9.76 25.25
N GLY A 359 16.57 -8.82 26.14
CA GLY A 359 17.94 -8.31 26.22
C GLY A 359 18.29 -7.35 25.08
N THR A 360 17.30 -6.67 24.48
CA THR A 360 17.46 -5.88 23.24
C THR A 360 17.11 -4.41 23.41
N VAL A 361 16.74 -3.95 24.61
CA VAL A 361 16.31 -2.55 24.82
C VAL A 361 17.38 -1.53 24.43
N ASP A 362 18.66 -1.88 24.58
CA ASP A 362 19.82 -1.04 24.23
C ASP A 362 20.22 -1.12 22.75
N ASN A 363 19.49 -1.86 21.91
CA ASN A 363 19.78 -1.96 20.48
C ASN A 363 19.49 -0.63 19.77
N ALA A 364 20.52 0.20 19.63
CA ALA A 364 20.43 1.46 18.91
C ALA A 364 20.21 1.24 17.40
N VAL A 365 19.40 2.12 16.80
CA VAL A 365 19.20 2.15 15.34
C VAL A 365 20.51 2.49 14.64
N ASN A 366 20.95 1.61 13.73
CA ASN A 366 22.10 1.87 12.90
C ASN A 366 21.70 2.71 11.67
N TRP A 367 21.83 4.02 11.78
CA TRP A 367 21.59 4.98 10.70
C TRP A 367 22.60 4.90 9.55
N THR A 368 23.69 4.15 9.70
CA THR A 368 24.72 3.94 8.65
C THR A 368 24.55 2.62 7.89
N LEU A 369 23.48 1.85 8.19
CA LEU A 369 23.20 0.56 7.56
C LEU A 369 23.10 0.66 6.03
N ILE A 370 22.61 1.79 5.51
CA ILE A 370 22.51 2.07 4.08
C ILE A 370 22.88 3.52 3.79
N SER A 371 23.55 3.76 2.66
CA SER A 371 23.89 5.13 2.24
C SER A 371 22.69 5.85 1.62
N THR A 372 22.69 7.18 1.70
CA THR A 372 21.68 8.04 1.05
C THR A 372 21.62 7.82 -0.46
N ALA A 373 22.78 7.63 -1.11
CA ALA A 373 22.85 7.31 -2.53
C ALA A 373 22.19 5.97 -2.87
N ALA A 374 22.38 4.94 -2.04
CA ALA A 374 21.72 3.65 -2.24
C ALA A 374 20.20 3.75 -2.05
N VAL A 375 19.73 4.50 -1.04
CA VAL A 375 18.31 4.82 -0.88
C VAL A 375 17.78 5.52 -2.14
N GLY A 376 18.44 6.57 -2.62
CA GLY A 376 18.02 7.30 -3.82
C GLY A 376 17.93 6.43 -5.08
N TRP A 377 18.82 5.45 -5.25
CA TRP A 377 18.72 4.47 -6.35
C TRP A 377 17.51 3.53 -6.20
N VAL A 378 17.21 3.05 -4.98
CA VAL A 378 16.03 2.23 -4.72
C VAL A 378 14.76 3.03 -5.00
N GLN A 379 14.71 4.30 -4.60
CA GLN A 379 13.55 5.17 -4.84
C GLN A 379 13.30 5.40 -6.33
N LEU A 380 14.33 5.82 -7.06
CA LEU A 380 14.25 6.04 -8.51
C LEU A 380 13.89 4.74 -9.24
N GLY A 381 14.55 3.64 -8.90
CA GLY A 381 14.30 2.33 -9.49
C GLY A 381 12.87 1.84 -9.24
N SER A 382 12.36 2.01 -8.02
CA SER A 382 11.00 1.57 -7.64
C SER A 382 9.93 2.35 -8.40
N ILE A 383 10.07 3.67 -8.54
CA ILE A 383 9.16 4.50 -9.36
C ILE A 383 9.18 4.01 -10.81
N VAL A 384 10.36 3.94 -11.43
CA VAL A 384 10.48 3.59 -12.85
C VAL A 384 9.94 2.19 -13.12
N VAL A 385 10.34 1.19 -12.32
CA VAL A 385 9.87 -0.20 -12.48
C VAL A 385 8.36 -0.29 -12.26
N GLY A 386 7.81 0.34 -11.22
CA GLY A 386 6.37 0.35 -10.96
C GLY A 386 5.57 0.89 -12.14
N HIS A 387 6.01 2.01 -12.73
CA HIS A 387 5.35 2.60 -13.90
C HIS A 387 5.54 1.74 -15.16
N LEU A 388 6.72 1.17 -15.41
CA LEU A 388 6.95 0.29 -16.55
C LEU A 388 6.05 -0.95 -16.49
N VAL A 389 5.95 -1.59 -15.33
CA VAL A 389 5.04 -2.73 -15.12
C VAL A 389 3.59 -2.30 -15.32
N ALA A 390 3.19 -1.12 -14.83
CA ALA A 390 1.84 -0.57 -15.07
C ALA A 390 1.52 -0.40 -16.56
N VAL A 391 2.46 0.09 -17.38
CA VAL A 391 2.29 0.17 -18.84
C VAL A 391 2.06 -1.21 -19.44
N VAL A 392 2.90 -2.18 -19.07
CA VAL A 392 2.79 -3.56 -19.57
C VAL A 392 1.43 -4.14 -19.23
N VAL A 393 0.98 -3.98 -17.98
CA VAL A 393 -0.33 -4.46 -17.50
C VAL A 393 -1.48 -3.78 -18.24
N ALA A 394 -1.42 -2.47 -18.42
CA ALA A 394 -2.42 -1.73 -19.18
C ALA A 394 -2.43 -2.19 -20.65
N HIS A 395 -1.27 -2.29 -21.30
CA HIS A 395 -1.17 -2.71 -22.70
C HIS A 395 -1.68 -4.13 -22.93
N ASP A 396 -1.26 -5.08 -22.10
CA ASP A 396 -1.74 -6.46 -22.17
C ASP A 396 -3.26 -6.53 -22.06
N ARG A 397 -3.85 -5.81 -21.10
CA ARG A 397 -5.32 -5.71 -20.96
C ARG A 397 -6.01 -5.03 -22.14
N ALA A 398 -5.37 -4.05 -22.77
CA ALA A 398 -5.94 -3.38 -23.93
C ALA A 398 -5.98 -4.30 -25.16
N VAL A 399 -4.95 -5.12 -25.37
CA VAL A 399 -4.91 -6.09 -26.48
C VAL A 399 -5.72 -7.36 -26.21
N GLU A 400 -6.14 -7.62 -24.95
CA GLU A 400 -7.19 -8.62 -24.65
C GLU A 400 -8.54 -8.24 -25.26
N GLU A 401 -8.89 -6.95 -25.28
CA GLU A 401 -10.24 -6.47 -25.60
C GLU A 401 -10.35 -5.87 -27.01
N TRP A 402 -9.34 -5.12 -27.45
CA TRP A 402 -9.39 -4.36 -28.71
C TRP A 402 -8.32 -4.77 -29.70
N ARG A 403 -8.57 -4.50 -30.99
CA ARG A 403 -7.57 -4.67 -32.05
C ARG A 403 -6.33 -3.81 -31.72
N PRO A 404 -5.10 -4.28 -32.01
CA PRO A 404 -3.86 -3.62 -31.58
C PRO A 404 -3.79 -2.11 -31.88
N ALA A 405 -4.26 -1.67 -33.06
CA ALA A 405 -4.26 -0.26 -33.42
C ALA A 405 -5.20 0.60 -32.55
N VAL A 406 -6.34 0.06 -32.11
CA VAL A 406 -7.29 0.75 -31.23
C VAL A 406 -6.79 0.71 -29.79
N ALA A 407 -6.26 -0.44 -29.36
CA ALA A 407 -5.63 -0.62 -28.06
C ALA A 407 -4.48 0.39 -27.84
N LEU A 408 -3.62 0.59 -28.83
CA LEU A 408 -2.52 1.55 -28.74
C LEU A 408 -3.02 2.99 -28.64
N ARG A 409 -3.96 3.39 -29.52
CA ARG A 409 -4.49 4.77 -29.56
C ARG A 409 -5.27 5.15 -28.30
N SER A 410 -5.98 4.21 -27.69
CA SER A 410 -6.75 4.46 -26.47
C SER A 410 -5.86 4.75 -25.26
N GLN A 411 -4.57 4.43 -25.34
CA GLN A 411 -3.61 4.57 -24.25
C GLN A 411 -2.77 5.85 -24.30
N TYR A 412 -2.72 6.59 -25.40
CA TYR A 412 -1.93 7.84 -25.47
C TYR A 412 -2.27 8.85 -24.37
N PRO A 413 -3.56 9.11 -24.04
CA PRO A 413 -3.89 10.01 -22.93
C PRO A 413 -3.39 9.50 -21.57
N MET A 414 -3.44 8.17 -21.37
CA MET A 414 -2.97 7.53 -20.15
C MET A 414 -1.44 7.58 -20.04
N LEU A 415 -0.73 7.40 -21.15
CA LEU A 415 0.73 7.57 -21.19
C LEU A 415 1.13 9.00 -20.79
N GLY A 416 0.41 10.01 -21.28
CA GLY A 416 0.64 11.41 -20.89
C GLY A 416 0.47 11.65 -19.40
N VAL A 417 -0.63 11.17 -18.80
CA VAL A 417 -0.86 11.27 -17.34
C VAL A 417 0.19 10.49 -16.57
N MET A 418 0.59 9.31 -17.03
CA MET A 418 1.59 8.50 -16.37
C MET A 418 2.98 9.16 -16.38
N ILE A 419 3.38 9.81 -17.48
CA ILE A 419 4.61 10.62 -17.53
C ILE A 419 4.50 11.78 -16.53
N ALA A 420 3.37 12.48 -16.51
CA ALA A 420 3.15 13.58 -15.56
C ALA A 420 3.24 13.11 -14.10
N TYR A 421 2.61 11.97 -13.76
CA TYR A 421 2.73 11.36 -12.43
C TYR A 421 4.16 10.95 -12.11
N THR A 422 4.89 10.38 -13.06
CA THR A 422 6.29 9.96 -12.85
C THR A 422 7.19 11.16 -12.58
N VAL A 423 7.04 12.23 -13.36
CA VAL A 423 7.81 13.46 -13.16
C VAL A 423 7.44 14.12 -11.83
N PHE A 424 6.15 14.20 -11.51
CA PHE A 424 5.69 14.76 -10.23
C PHE A 424 6.18 13.93 -9.04
N ALA A 425 6.09 12.60 -9.11
CA ALA A 425 6.63 11.66 -8.14
C ALA A 425 8.12 11.89 -7.85
N LEU A 426 8.93 12.08 -8.91
CA LEU A 426 10.36 12.34 -8.76
C LEU A 426 10.64 13.69 -8.11
N VAL A 427 9.85 14.72 -8.43
CA VAL A 427 9.93 16.03 -7.78
C VAL A 427 9.57 15.93 -6.29
N LEU A 428 8.52 15.18 -5.95
CA LEU A 428 8.08 15.00 -4.57
C LEU A 428 9.12 14.27 -3.68
N ILE A 429 9.95 13.41 -4.25
CA ILE A 429 11.04 12.75 -3.52
C ILE A 429 12.27 13.65 -3.38
N ALA A 430 12.48 14.58 -4.33
CA ALA A 430 13.60 15.51 -4.29
C ALA A 430 13.41 16.66 -3.28
N GLY A 431 12.16 17.04 -2.99
CA GLY A 431 11.80 17.98 -1.92
C GLY A 431 11.46 19.39 -2.37
#